data_AF-A0A0C1QVC2-F1
#
_entry.id   AF-A0A0C1QVC2-F1
#
_cell.length_a   1.000
_cell.length_b   1.000
_cell.length_c   1.000
_cell.angle_alpha   90.00
_cell.angle_beta   90.00
_cell.angle_gamma   90.00
#
_symmetry.space_group_name_H-M   'P 1'
#
loop_
_entity.id
_entity.type
_entity.pdbx_description
1 polymer ?
#
loop_
_entity_poly.entity_id
_entity_poly.type
_entity_poly.pdbx_seq_one_letter_code
_entity_poly.pdbx_strand_id
1 'polypeptide(L)'
;MPLVMEHILPKAAGGKDESDNLAASCYRCNEFKGAKTHAIDPQTSQLVPLFNPRQQFWQEHFSWVNGGTHIAGLTPTGRATVIALRLNNEYITEARVLWIESNWHPPSR
;
A
#
# COMPACT_ATOMS: atom_id res chain seq x y z
N MET A 1 -10.57 0.62 -10.98
CA MET A 1 -10.05 1.51 -9.91
C MET A 1 -8.92 2.35 -10.48
N PRO A 2 -9.03 3.69 -10.52
CA PRO A 2 -7.94 4.53 -11.02
C PRO A 2 -6.74 4.51 -10.07
N LEU A 3 -5.55 4.56 -10.65
CA LEU A 3 -4.32 4.89 -9.93
C LEU A 3 -4.13 6.41 -9.96
N VAL A 4 -3.58 6.95 -8.87
CA VAL A 4 -3.21 8.35 -8.73
C VAL A 4 -1.75 8.45 -8.31
N MET A 5 -1.14 9.60 -8.57
CA MET A 5 0.19 9.90 -8.04
C MET A 5 0.06 10.33 -6.58
N GLU A 6 0.66 9.54 -5.70
CA GLU A 6 0.71 9.76 -4.27
C GLU A 6 2.10 10.21 -3.85
N HIS A 7 2.16 11.14 -2.90
CA HIS A 7 3.40 11.51 -2.22
C HIS A 7 3.70 10.57 -1.05
N ILE A 8 4.92 10.04 -1.02
CA ILE A 8 5.43 9.23 0.10
C ILE A 8 5.54 10.12 1.35
N LEU A 9 6.34 11.19 1.27
CA LEU A 9 6.30 12.32 2.20
C LEU A 9 5.23 13.30 1.71
N PRO A 10 4.13 13.53 2.43
CA PRO A 10 3.06 14.41 1.97
C PRO A 10 3.53 15.86 1.84
N LYS A 11 2.90 16.62 0.93
CA LYS A 11 3.17 18.07 0.75
C LYS A 11 3.04 18.87 2.05
N ALA A 12 2.07 18.53 2.89
CA ALA A 12 1.87 19.16 4.20
C ALA A 12 3.07 19.00 5.16
N ALA A 13 3.94 18.02 4.90
CA ALA A 13 5.19 17.79 5.63
C ALA A 13 6.44 18.19 4.82
N GLY A 14 6.28 19.02 3.77
CA GLY A 14 7.39 19.48 2.93
C GLY A 14 7.77 18.55 1.78
N GLY A 15 6.94 17.54 1.48
CA GLY A 15 7.15 16.65 0.34
C GLY A 15 7.12 17.38 -1.01
N LYS A 16 8.07 17.04 -1.89
CA LYS A 16 8.21 17.64 -3.22
C LYS A 16 7.61 16.75 -4.31
N ASP A 17 7.42 17.32 -5.49
CA ASP A 17 6.92 16.64 -6.70
C ASP A 17 8.05 15.90 -7.48
N GLU A 18 9.06 15.41 -6.77
CA GLU A 18 10.20 14.67 -7.34
C GLU A 18 9.88 13.17 -7.47
N SER A 19 10.43 12.49 -8.48
CA SER A 19 10.11 11.08 -8.78
C SER A 19 10.31 10.14 -7.59
N ASP A 20 11.31 10.42 -6.76
CA ASP A 20 11.69 9.62 -5.60
C ASP A 20 10.72 9.77 -4.43
N ASN A 21 9.88 10.82 -4.45
CA ASN A 21 8.82 11.05 -3.48
C ASN A 21 7.42 10.70 -4.03
N LEU A 22 7.30 10.31 -5.31
CA LEU A 22 6.03 10.05 -5.97
C LEU A 22 5.87 8.56 -6.29
N ALA A 23 4.73 7.97 -5.98
CA ALA A 23 4.40 6.59 -6.34
C ALA A 23 2.95 6.46 -6.82
N ALA A 24 2.67 5.48 -7.67
CA ALA A 24 1.31 5.19 -8.08
C ALA A 24 0.58 4.41 -6.96
N SER A 25 -0.61 4.85 -6.59
CA SER A 25 -1.43 4.16 -5.60
C SER A 25 -2.91 4.20 -5.98
N CYS A 26 -3.71 3.31 -5.36
CA CYS A 26 -5.15 3.34 -5.56
C CYS A 26 -5.72 4.63 -4.94
N TYR A 27 -6.61 5.33 -5.65
CA TYR A 27 -7.18 6.60 -5.16
C TYR A 27 -7.67 6.53 -3.70
N ARG A 28 -8.44 5.49 -3.36
CA ARG A 28 -8.94 5.31 -1.98
C ARG A 28 -7.82 5.03 -0.97
N CYS A 29 -6.80 4.28 -1.37
CA CYS A 29 -5.65 3.94 -0.54
C CYS A 29 -4.88 5.21 -0.16
N ASN A 30 -4.68 6.09 -1.15
CA ASN A 30 -4.08 7.41 -0.96
C ASN A 30 -4.90 8.26 0.02
N GLU A 31 -6.23 8.30 -0.13
CA GLU A 31 -7.11 9.02 0.80
C GLU A 31 -7.03 8.47 2.23
N PHE A 32 -6.94 7.14 2.41
CA PHE A 32 -6.77 6.54 3.73
C PHE A 32 -5.40 6.83 4.36
N LYS A 33 -4.33 6.89 3.56
CA LYS A 33 -3.03 7.35 4.03
C LYS A 33 -3.10 8.80 4.50
N GLY A 34 -3.69 9.67 3.67
CA GLY A 34 -3.65 11.12 3.88
C GLY A 34 -2.23 11.61 4.13
N ALA A 35 -2.04 12.35 5.23
CA ALA A 35 -0.73 12.88 5.63
C ALA A 35 0.12 11.90 6.49
N LYS A 36 -0.30 10.63 6.66
CA LYS A 36 0.45 9.68 7.49
C LYS A 36 1.75 9.28 6.78
N THR A 37 2.84 9.25 7.54
CA THR A 37 4.13 8.65 7.15
C THR A 37 4.48 7.45 8.02
N HIS A 38 3.78 7.27 9.13
CA HIS A 38 3.97 6.20 10.10
C HIS A 38 2.61 5.66 10.57
N ALA A 39 2.61 4.42 11.05
CA ALA A 39 1.47 3.81 11.73
C ALA A 39 1.94 2.82 12.79
N ILE A 40 1.04 2.48 13.71
CA ILE A 40 1.31 1.48 14.75
C ILE A 40 1.26 0.09 14.12
N ASP A 41 2.32 -0.70 14.29
CA ASP A 41 2.29 -2.12 13.96
C ASP A 41 1.41 -2.87 14.98
N PRO A 42 0.34 -3.54 14.55
CA PRO A 42 -0.60 -4.20 15.46
C PRO A 42 0.02 -5.32 16.31
N GLN A 43 1.15 -5.90 15.89
CA GLN A 43 1.78 -7.00 16.63
C GLN A 43 2.76 -6.53 17.69
N THR A 44 3.53 -5.47 17.41
CA THR A 44 4.58 -4.97 18.30
C THR A 44 4.17 -3.73 19.07
N SER A 45 3.05 -3.09 18.71
CA SER A 45 2.60 -1.78 19.21
C SER A 45 3.61 -0.65 18.98
N GLN A 46 4.62 -0.86 18.13
CA GLN A 46 5.61 0.16 17.79
C GLN A 46 5.11 1.07 16.67
N LEU A 47 5.42 2.36 16.76
CA LEU A 47 5.25 3.29 15.66
C LEU A 47 6.35 3.04 14.62
N VAL A 48 5.96 2.60 13.43
CA VAL A 48 6.89 2.24 12.35
C VAL A 48 6.58 3.06 11.09
N PRO A 49 7.58 3.30 10.21
CA PRO A 49 7.34 3.98 8.94
C PRO A 49 6.42 3.14 8.06
N LEU A 50 5.59 3.82 7.28
CA LEU A 50 4.82 3.22 6.19
C LEU A 50 5.76 2.81 5.05
N PHE A 51 5.32 1.83 4.27
CA PHE A 51 6.10 1.28 3.16
C PHE A 51 6.44 2.34 2.12
N ASN A 52 7.70 2.38 1.71
CA ASN A 52 8.20 3.25 0.66
C ASN A 52 8.52 2.41 -0.61
N PRO A 53 7.64 2.42 -1.63
CA PRO A 53 7.85 1.65 -2.86
C PRO A 53 9.04 2.11 -3.71
N ARG A 54 9.66 3.26 -3.39
CA ARG A 54 10.88 3.76 -4.06
C ARG A 54 12.16 3.23 -3.42
N GLN A 55 12.09 2.71 -2.20
CA GLN A 55 13.26 2.29 -1.42
C GLN A 55 13.18 0.85 -0.93
N GLN A 56 11.99 0.24 -0.94
CA GLN A 56 11.75 -1.08 -0.35
C GLN A 56 11.17 -2.05 -1.38
N PHE A 57 11.55 -3.33 -1.26
CA PHE A 57 11.05 -4.37 -2.13
C PHE A 57 9.71 -4.91 -1.64
N TRP A 58 8.71 -4.98 -2.53
CA TRP A 58 7.37 -5.41 -2.17
C TRP A 58 7.35 -6.82 -1.55
N GLN A 59 8.11 -7.77 -2.11
CA GLN A 59 8.15 -9.17 -1.70
C GLN A 59 8.75 -9.40 -0.30
N GLU A 60 9.53 -8.43 0.22
CA GLU A 60 10.06 -8.49 1.59
C GLU A 60 9.01 -8.08 2.63
N HIS A 61 8.09 -7.19 2.24
CA HIS A 61 7.13 -6.58 3.16
C HIS A 61 5.73 -7.18 3.05
N PHE A 62 5.40 -7.79 1.91
CA PHE A 62 4.06 -8.21 1.58
C PHE A 62 4.01 -9.56 0.88
N SER A 63 2.87 -10.22 1.03
CA SER A 63 2.50 -11.37 0.21
C SER A 63 1.03 -11.29 -0.19
N TRP A 64 0.72 -11.89 -1.33
CA TRP A 64 -0.65 -12.11 -1.78
C TRP A 64 -1.25 -13.31 -1.04
N VAL A 65 -2.45 -13.13 -0.47
CA VAL A 65 -3.21 -14.18 0.23
C VAL A 65 -4.64 -14.22 -0.30
N ASN A 66 -5.41 -15.25 0.11
CA ASN A 66 -6.79 -15.46 -0.35
C ASN A 66 -6.89 -15.47 -1.88
N GLY A 67 -6.02 -16.25 -2.53
CA GLY A 67 -5.99 -16.37 -3.99
C GLY A 67 -5.56 -15.10 -4.74
N GLY A 68 -4.94 -14.13 -4.07
CA GLY A 68 -4.53 -12.85 -4.68
C GLY A 68 -5.44 -11.68 -4.34
N THR A 69 -6.58 -11.91 -3.70
CA THR A 69 -7.52 -10.81 -3.41
C THR A 69 -7.04 -9.90 -2.28
N HIS A 70 -6.22 -10.42 -1.36
CA HIS A 70 -5.78 -9.72 -0.16
C HIS A 70 -4.26 -9.64 -0.06
N ILE A 71 -3.77 -8.60 0.60
CA ILE A 71 -2.36 -8.40 0.95
C ILE A 71 -2.17 -8.71 2.44
N ALA A 72 -1.22 -9.59 2.75
CA ALA A 72 -0.71 -9.79 4.10
C ALA A 72 0.60 -9.02 4.29
N GLY A 73 0.76 -8.34 5.42
CA GLY A 73 2.02 -7.71 5.81
C GLY A 73 2.93 -8.72 6.52
N LEU A 74 4.16 -8.88 6.04
CA LEU A 74 5.15 -9.83 6.56
C LEU A 74 6.06 -9.20 7.63
N THR A 75 6.26 -7.89 7.56
CA THR A 75 7.10 -7.12 8.47
C THR A 75 6.27 -6.11 9.27
N PRO A 76 6.81 -5.49 10.35
CA PRO A 76 6.13 -4.41 11.05
C PRO A 76 5.65 -3.29 10.12
N THR A 77 6.52 -2.81 9.23
CA THR A 77 6.17 -1.83 8.18
C THR A 77 5.06 -2.35 7.28
N GLY A 78 5.13 -3.61 6.83
CA GLY A 78 4.11 -4.20 5.97
C GLY A 78 2.73 -4.25 6.64
N ARG A 79 2.65 -4.76 7.87
CA ARG A 79 1.39 -4.86 8.63
C ARG A 79 0.80 -3.48 8.93
N ALA A 80 1.62 -2.55 9.38
CA ALA A 80 1.21 -1.18 9.64
C ALA A 80 0.67 -0.51 8.34
N THR A 81 1.34 -0.74 7.20
CA THR A 81 0.92 -0.19 5.91
C THR A 81 -0.41 -0.75 5.43
N VAL A 82 -0.60 -2.08 5.47
CA VAL A 82 -1.85 -2.73 5.04
C VAL A 82 -3.06 -2.14 5.78
N ILE A 83 -2.91 -1.91 7.09
CA ILE A 83 -3.96 -1.34 7.93
C ILE A 83 -4.14 0.15 7.66
N ALA A 84 -3.06 0.94 7.70
CA ALA A 84 -3.12 2.39 7.58
C ALA A 84 -3.68 2.85 6.23
N LEU A 85 -3.28 2.20 5.13
CA LEU A 85 -3.75 2.51 3.78
C LEU A 85 -5.04 1.74 3.42
N ARG A 86 -5.51 0.86 4.30
CA ARG A 86 -6.60 -0.09 4.03
C ARG A 86 -6.43 -0.76 2.67
N LEU A 87 -5.27 -1.40 2.46
CA LEU A 87 -4.91 -2.04 1.18
C LEU A 87 -5.82 -3.22 0.78
N ASN A 88 -6.71 -3.63 1.70
CA ASN A 88 -7.74 -4.64 1.53
C ASN A 88 -9.15 -4.06 1.76
N ASN A 89 -9.40 -2.80 1.39
CA ASN A 89 -10.76 -2.27 1.38
C ASN A 89 -11.64 -2.97 0.33
N GLU A 90 -12.95 -3.00 0.58
CA GLU A 90 -13.94 -3.74 -0.24
C GLU A 90 -13.79 -3.50 -1.75
N TYR A 91 -13.60 -2.23 -2.16
CA TYR A 91 -13.50 -1.86 -3.56
C TYR A 91 -12.27 -2.46 -4.26
N ILE A 92 -11.11 -2.51 -3.59
CA ILE A 92 -9.89 -3.08 -4.21
C ILE A 92 -9.94 -4.60 -4.19
N THR A 93 -10.51 -5.20 -3.15
CA THR A 93 -10.65 -6.65 -3.08
C THR A 93 -11.62 -7.16 -4.16
N GLU A 94 -12.74 -6.48 -4.39
CA GLU A 94 -13.68 -6.80 -5.48
C GLU A 94 -13.06 -6.58 -6.86
N ALA A 95 -12.32 -5.49 -7.06
CA ALA A 95 -11.61 -5.27 -8.32
C ALA A 95 -10.58 -6.38 -8.61
N ARG A 96 -9.85 -6.84 -7.58
CA ARG A 96 -8.89 -7.95 -7.73
C ARG A 96 -9.56 -9.26 -8.11
N VAL A 97 -10.78 -9.55 -7.65
CA VAL A 97 -11.55 -10.73 -8.10
C VAL A 97 -11.74 -10.70 -9.61
N LEU A 98 -12.25 -9.59 -10.15
CA LEU A 98 -12.45 -9.44 -11.60
C LEU A 98 -11.13 -9.50 -12.38
N TRP A 99 -10.04 -8.98 -11.82
CA TRP A 99 -8.71 -9.05 -12.45
C TRP A 99 -8.13 -10.46 -12.44
N ILE A 100 -8.38 -11.25 -11.39
CA ILE A 100 -7.99 -12.66 -11.34
C ILE A 100 -8.73 -13.45 -12.42
N GLU A 101 -10.05 -13.25 -12.56
CA GLU A 101 -10.86 -13.88 -13.63
C GLU A 101 -10.35 -13.52 -15.02
N SER A 102 -9.77 -12.32 -15.17
CA SER A 102 -9.19 -11.84 -16.43
C SER A 102 -7.70 -12.20 -16.61
N ASN A 103 -7.11 -12.99 -15.70
CA ASN A 103 -5.66 -13.30 -15.66
C ASN A 103 -4.73 -12.07 -15.63
N TRP A 104 -5.18 -10.95 -15.06
CA TRP A 104 -4.36 -9.74 -14.87
C TRP A 104 -3.73 -9.66 -13.48
N HIS A 105 -4.13 -10.53 -12.55
CA HIS A 105 -3.73 -10.47 -11.15
C HIS A 105 -3.58 -11.87 -10.53
N PRO A 106 -2.61 -12.10 -9.62
CA PRO A 106 -1.54 -11.19 -9.21
C PRO A 106 -0.54 -10.89 -10.35
N PRO A 107 0.16 -9.74 -10.32
CA PRO A 107 1.18 -9.45 -11.31
C PRO A 107 2.31 -10.47 -11.22
N SER A 108 2.85 -10.85 -12.38
CA SER A 108 3.88 -11.89 -12.49
C SER A 108 5.24 -11.50 -11.90
N ARG A 109 5.47 -10.24 -11.53
CA ARG A 109 6.69 -9.72 -10.89
C ARG A 109 6.41 -8.52 -10.01
#